data_AF-A0A1M5Q3R8-F1
#
_entry.id   AF-A0A1M5Q3R8-F1
#
_cell.length_a   1.000
_cell.length_b   1.000
_cell.length_c   1.000
_cell.angle_alpha   90.00
_cell.angle_beta   90.00
_cell.angle_gamma   90.00
#
_symmetry.space_group_name_H-M   'P 1'
#
loop_
_entity.id
_entity.type
_entity.pdbx_description
1 polymer ?
#
loop_
_entity_poly.entity_id
_entity_poly.type
_entity_poly.pdbx_seq_one_letter_code
_entity_poly.pdbx_strand_id
1 'polypeptide(L)'
;MKNYYFKLAGIFIISLFCSISFGQVKQITPPNITSPFQSQSQKNQGENKVVITPSSQTAKTTKLSTEKLKTVNGSFFLDFKNQNSQTSRKKESRTSRIISNEFGAWFGLNADYTFQLISEKEDELKITHSYYHQYYKGFLIEGSIIMLHSKEGLVDAANGQVAEFASMETQIVISKDEAKNIAKSFSKVTDVLNEYPVETLICRVPSEKGFDFVLAHKVRIDSSNPFLMSNVYVDAKTGKVINNISLITDIDTPSTANTLYSGTQNITSDSYIGGYRLIDNARKIETYDATLADISSVDIFTTTSSLFTTTSANWGSFPYLTSFTISTALQNWWYTALSDTSPDLYIIVKDASNKIVYNGRNMYKNNTIPTSTNPIVIL
;
A
#
# COMPACT_ATOMS: atom_id res chain seq x y z
N MET A 1 -43.22 44.83 67.89
CA MET A 1 -42.41 45.87 67.23
C MET A 1 -41.56 45.25 66.12
N LYS A 2 -42.03 45.36 64.88
CA LYS A 2 -41.27 45.65 63.64
C LYS A 2 -42.25 45.41 62.49
N ASN A 3 -42.78 46.52 61.97
CA ASN A 3 -43.47 46.56 60.69
C ASN A 3 -42.45 46.33 59.57
N TYR A 4 -42.85 45.76 58.43
CA TYR A 4 -42.88 46.46 57.15
C TYR A 4 -43.36 45.52 56.03
N TYR A 5 -44.27 46.10 55.24
CA TYR A 5 -44.93 45.68 54.00
C TYR A 5 -43.99 45.08 52.92
N PHE A 6 -44.53 44.29 51.98
CA PHE A 6 -44.56 44.66 50.55
C PHE A 6 -45.38 43.69 49.65
N LYS A 7 -46.47 44.26 49.11
CA LYS A 7 -47.15 44.10 47.80
C LYS A 7 -47.32 42.73 47.11
N LEU A 8 -48.60 42.38 46.95
CA LEU A 8 -49.14 41.58 45.84
C LEU A 8 -48.72 42.13 44.46
N ALA A 9 -48.36 41.25 43.54
CA ALA A 9 -48.40 41.49 42.09
C ALA A 9 -49.15 40.34 41.42
N GLY A 10 -50.06 40.71 40.52
CA GLY A 10 -51.16 39.89 40.05
C GLY A 10 -50.77 38.75 39.11
N ILE A 11 -51.59 37.71 39.22
CA ILE A 11 -51.75 36.61 38.27
C ILE A 11 -52.35 37.18 36.97
N PHE A 12 -51.70 36.95 35.84
CA PHE A 12 -52.32 37.04 34.51
C PHE A 12 -52.16 35.70 33.80
N ILE A 13 -53.25 34.96 33.75
CA ILE A 13 -53.42 33.73 32.97
C ILE A 13 -53.64 34.15 31.52
N ILE A 14 -52.66 33.92 30.66
CA ILE A 14 -52.81 34.09 29.21
C ILE A 14 -53.20 32.74 28.62
N SER A 15 -54.49 32.61 28.30
CA SER A 15 -55.03 31.54 27.46
C SER A 15 -54.64 31.81 26.01
N LEU A 16 -53.68 31.07 25.46
CA LEU A 16 -53.41 31.08 24.02
C LEU A 16 -54.23 29.96 23.35
N PHE A 17 -55.31 30.37 22.69
CA PHE A 17 -56.08 29.55 21.77
C PHE A 17 -55.19 29.11 20.59
N CYS A 18 -55.13 27.81 20.33
CA CYS A 18 -54.60 27.27 19.08
C CYS A 18 -55.52 27.67 17.91
N SER A 19 -55.03 28.52 17.02
CA SER A 19 -55.58 28.70 15.68
C SER A 19 -54.89 27.73 14.72
N ILE A 20 -55.67 26.79 14.17
CA ILE A 20 -55.24 25.91 13.09
C ILE A 20 -55.24 26.75 11.81
N SER A 21 -54.07 27.11 11.32
CA SER A 21 -53.87 27.76 10.02
C SER A 21 -53.87 26.70 8.92
N PHE A 22 -54.88 26.71 8.05
CA PHE A 22 -54.81 26.03 6.76
C PHE A 22 -54.09 26.95 5.76
N GLY A 23 -52.80 26.70 5.56
CA GLY A 23 -52.05 27.32 4.46
C GLY A 23 -52.50 26.75 3.12
N GLN A 24 -53.02 27.60 2.24
CA GLN A 24 -53.22 27.24 0.83
C GLN A 24 -51.86 27.06 0.14
N VAL A 25 -51.51 25.83 -0.23
CA VAL A 25 -50.38 25.57 -1.11
C VAL A 25 -50.82 25.89 -2.53
N LYS A 26 -50.28 26.97 -3.09
CA LYS A 26 -50.45 27.33 -4.51
C LYS A 26 -49.73 26.28 -5.36
N GLN A 27 -50.47 25.45 -6.10
CA GLN A 27 -49.90 24.57 -7.12
C GLN A 27 -49.19 25.43 -8.18
N ILE A 28 -47.89 25.21 -8.36
CA ILE A 28 -47.11 25.79 -9.45
C ILE A 28 -47.33 24.90 -10.67
N THR A 29 -48.09 25.38 -11.65
CA THR A 29 -48.16 24.76 -12.97
C THR A 29 -46.90 25.16 -13.73
N PRO A 30 -46.01 24.23 -14.12
CA PRO A 30 -44.86 24.58 -14.94
C PRO A 30 -45.34 25.11 -16.32
N PRO A 31 -44.64 26.09 -16.91
CA PRO A 31 -45.01 26.62 -18.21
C PRO A 31 -44.90 25.57 -19.30
N ASN A 32 -45.77 25.67 -20.30
CA ASN A 32 -45.84 24.78 -21.44
C ASN A 32 -44.61 25.04 -22.34
N ILE A 33 -43.62 24.14 -22.31
CA ILE A 33 -42.42 24.24 -23.16
C ILE A 33 -42.76 23.60 -24.51
N THR A 34 -43.03 24.42 -25.52
CA THR A 34 -43.11 23.97 -26.90
C THR A 34 -41.70 23.72 -27.44
N SER A 35 -41.45 22.49 -27.92
CA SER A 35 -40.18 22.13 -28.58
C SER A 35 -39.96 23.00 -29.84
N PRO A 36 -38.76 23.56 -30.07
CA PRO A 36 -38.44 24.32 -31.28
C PRO A 36 -38.17 23.43 -32.51
N PHE A 37 -38.22 22.10 -32.36
CA PHE A 37 -37.99 21.18 -33.47
C PHE A 37 -39.31 20.90 -34.19
N GLN A 38 -39.46 21.52 -35.36
CA GLN A 38 -40.55 21.25 -36.30
C GLN A 38 -40.45 19.80 -36.78
N SER A 39 -41.39 18.95 -36.36
CA SER A 39 -41.58 17.64 -36.99
C SER A 39 -42.15 17.86 -38.39
N GLN A 40 -41.38 17.54 -39.43
CA GLN A 40 -41.93 17.41 -40.77
C GLN A 40 -42.92 16.24 -40.78
N SER A 41 -44.16 16.54 -41.14
CA SER A 41 -45.21 15.58 -41.40
C SER A 41 -44.92 14.86 -42.72
N GLN A 42 -44.67 13.55 -42.65
CA GLN A 42 -44.90 12.66 -43.78
C GLN A 42 -46.15 11.82 -43.54
N LYS A 43 -46.97 11.78 -44.58
CA LYS A 43 -48.32 11.25 -44.64
C LYS A 43 -48.37 9.76 -44.35
N ASN A 44 -49.44 9.36 -43.64
CA ASN A 44 -49.87 7.98 -43.46
C ASN A 44 -50.08 7.27 -44.80
N GLN A 45 -49.51 6.08 -44.93
CA GLN A 45 -50.13 4.96 -45.63
C GLN A 45 -49.88 3.67 -44.83
N GLY A 46 -50.97 3.03 -44.42
CA GLY A 46 -51.06 1.59 -44.27
C GLY A 46 -50.50 0.92 -43.01
N GLU A 47 -51.43 0.45 -42.18
CA GLU A 47 -51.41 -0.88 -41.53
C GLU A 47 -50.88 -1.04 -40.08
N ASN A 48 -51.85 -1.46 -39.24
CA ASN A 48 -51.80 -2.29 -38.04
C ASN A 48 -50.97 -1.84 -36.82
N LYS A 49 -51.71 -1.38 -35.79
CA LYS A 49 -51.27 -1.36 -34.39
C LYS A 49 -50.90 -2.78 -33.95
N VAL A 50 -49.60 -3.07 -33.84
CA VAL A 50 -49.08 -4.14 -33.00
C VAL A 50 -48.50 -3.50 -31.75
N VAL A 51 -49.04 -3.89 -30.59
CA VAL A 51 -48.48 -3.59 -29.28
C VAL A 51 -47.07 -4.16 -29.23
N ILE A 52 -46.05 -3.30 -29.12
CA ILE A 52 -44.66 -3.74 -28.92
C ILE A 52 -44.45 -4.00 -27.43
N THR A 53 -44.69 -5.24 -27.02
CA THR A 53 -43.96 -5.84 -25.89
C THR A 53 -42.49 -5.99 -26.33
N PRO A 54 -41.47 -5.76 -25.48
CA PRO A 54 -40.10 -6.06 -25.87
C PRO A 54 -39.97 -7.55 -26.18
N SER A 55 -39.98 -7.88 -27.47
CA SER A 55 -39.75 -9.23 -27.95
C SER A 55 -38.28 -9.58 -27.73
N SER A 56 -38.05 -10.79 -27.22
CA SER A 56 -36.78 -11.50 -27.33
C SER A 56 -36.43 -11.63 -28.81
N GLN A 57 -35.78 -10.63 -29.37
CA GLN A 57 -35.09 -10.77 -30.64
C GLN A 57 -33.84 -11.59 -30.36
N THR A 58 -33.95 -12.87 -30.73
CA THR A 58 -32.84 -13.78 -30.94
C THR A 58 -31.85 -13.11 -31.88
N ALA A 59 -30.86 -12.43 -31.32
CA ALA A 59 -29.69 -12.02 -32.05
C ALA A 59 -29.10 -13.29 -32.68
N LYS A 60 -28.87 -13.25 -33.99
CA LYS A 60 -28.12 -14.28 -34.72
C LYS A 60 -26.90 -14.63 -33.88
N THR A 61 -26.92 -15.83 -33.33
CA THR A 61 -25.84 -16.37 -32.52
C THR A 61 -24.70 -16.66 -33.48
N THR A 62 -23.84 -15.66 -33.71
CA THR A 62 -22.48 -15.93 -34.14
C THR A 62 -21.92 -16.86 -33.06
N LYS A 63 -21.72 -18.14 -33.39
CA LYS A 63 -21.03 -19.10 -32.53
C LYS A 63 -19.63 -18.55 -32.25
N LEU A 64 -19.52 -17.72 -31.21
CA LEU A 64 -18.26 -17.41 -30.56
C LEU A 64 -17.89 -18.68 -29.79
N SER A 65 -16.69 -19.20 -30.02
CA SER A 65 -16.17 -20.39 -29.34
C SER A 65 -16.40 -20.29 -27.83
N THR A 66 -17.22 -21.21 -27.31
CA THR A 66 -17.69 -21.34 -25.93
C THR A 66 -16.61 -21.84 -24.96
N GLU A 67 -15.34 -21.58 -25.23
CA GLU A 67 -14.25 -21.99 -24.35
C GLU A 67 -14.00 -20.93 -23.29
N LYS A 68 -14.10 -21.37 -22.03
CA LYS A 68 -13.75 -20.60 -20.85
C LYS A 68 -12.29 -20.14 -20.94
N LEU A 69 -12.03 -18.87 -20.64
CA LEU A 69 -10.67 -18.31 -20.57
C LEU A 69 -9.87 -19.04 -19.49
N LYS A 70 -8.63 -19.39 -19.83
CA LYS A 70 -7.68 -19.97 -18.88
C LYS A 70 -7.22 -18.90 -17.89
N THR A 71 -7.20 -19.26 -16.62
CA THR A 71 -6.69 -18.41 -15.53
C THR A 71 -5.60 -19.16 -14.78
N VAL A 72 -4.74 -18.41 -14.09
CA VAL A 72 -3.74 -18.95 -13.14
C VAL A 72 -4.04 -18.32 -11.79
N ASN A 73 -4.64 -19.08 -10.87
CA ASN A 73 -5.09 -18.57 -9.56
C ASN A 73 -6.01 -17.34 -9.67
N GLY A 74 -6.89 -17.34 -10.67
CA GLY A 74 -7.80 -16.23 -10.99
C GLY A 74 -7.17 -15.12 -11.84
N SER A 75 -5.84 -15.09 -12.02
CA SER A 75 -5.19 -14.09 -12.87
C SER A 75 -5.34 -14.43 -14.35
N PHE A 76 -5.59 -13.42 -15.17
CA PHE A 76 -5.69 -13.57 -16.62
C PHE A 76 -5.16 -12.35 -17.38
N PHE A 77 -4.84 -12.57 -18.65
CA PHE A 77 -4.52 -11.54 -19.62
C PHE A 77 -5.11 -11.95 -20.96
N LEU A 78 -5.72 -10.97 -21.64
CA LEU A 78 -6.37 -11.12 -22.93
C LEU A 78 -5.94 -9.98 -23.83
N ASP A 79 -5.31 -10.33 -24.95
CA ASP A 79 -4.93 -9.40 -26.00
C ASP A 79 -5.89 -9.56 -27.17
N PHE A 80 -6.61 -8.49 -27.52
CA PHE A 80 -7.55 -8.48 -28.65
C PHE A 80 -6.87 -8.14 -29.98
N LYS A 81 -5.60 -7.70 -29.96
CA LYS A 81 -4.82 -7.37 -31.17
C LYS A 81 -4.18 -8.60 -31.80
N ASN A 82 -3.75 -9.57 -30.99
CA ASN A 82 -3.15 -10.79 -31.51
C ASN A 82 -4.25 -11.71 -32.03
N GLN A 83 -4.18 -12.19 -33.29
CA GLN A 83 -5.15 -13.13 -33.86
C GLN A 83 -4.74 -14.60 -33.74
N ASN A 84 -3.55 -14.89 -33.20
CA ASN A 84 -2.94 -16.23 -33.22
C ASN A 84 -2.80 -16.91 -31.85
N SER A 85 -3.29 -16.32 -30.75
CA SER A 85 -3.32 -17.03 -29.46
C SER A 85 -4.67 -17.73 -29.27
N GLN A 86 -4.68 -18.89 -28.62
CA GLN A 86 -5.92 -19.60 -28.22
C GLN A 86 -6.86 -18.76 -27.33
N THR A 87 -6.46 -17.55 -26.96
CA THR A 87 -7.24 -16.56 -26.20
C THR A 87 -7.83 -15.45 -27.07
N SER A 88 -7.45 -15.33 -28.35
CA SER A 88 -7.82 -14.24 -29.25
C SER A 88 -9.30 -14.24 -29.64
N ARG A 89 -10.14 -13.50 -28.91
CA ARG A 89 -11.49 -13.15 -29.40
C ARG A 89 -11.32 -12.14 -30.53
N LYS A 90 -11.88 -12.45 -31.71
CA LYS A 90 -11.76 -11.63 -32.93
C LYS A 90 -11.91 -10.13 -32.63
N LYS A 91 -11.06 -9.33 -33.28
CA LYS A 91 -11.08 -7.85 -33.31
C LYS A 91 -12.37 -7.33 -33.96
N GLU A 92 -13.50 -7.57 -33.32
CA GLU A 92 -14.70 -6.78 -33.54
C GLU A 92 -14.55 -5.50 -32.72
N SER A 93 -14.83 -4.35 -33.34
CA SER A 93 -14.88 -3.04 -32.70
C SER A 93 -15.86 -3.09 -31.52
N ARG A 94 -15.35 -3.30 -30.30
CA ARG A 94 -16.15 -3.53 -29.10
C ARG A 94 -15.73 -2.53 -28.03
N THR A 95 -16.70 -1.76 -27.55
CA THR A 95 -16.51 -0.77 -26.49
C THR A 95 -16.44 -1.45 -25.12
N SER A 96 -15.87 -0.77 -24.12
CA SER A 96 -15.80 -1.28 -22.72
C SER A 96 -17.17 -1.77 -22.21
N ARG A 97 -18.25 -1.04 -22.53
CA ARG A 97 -19.63 -1.39 -22.16
C ARG A 97 -20.11 -2.71 -22.76
N ILE A 98 -19.74 -3.01 -24.00
CA ILE A 98 -20.13 -4.26 -24.66
C ILE A 98 -19.34 -5.41 -24.02
N ILE A 99 -18.04 -5.23 -23.88
CA ILE A 99 -17.12 -6.23 -23.34
C ILE A 99 -17.47 -6.59 -21.88
N SER A 100 -17.84 -5.63 -21.05
CA SER A 100 -18.17 -5.89 -19.65
C SER A 100 -19.36 -6.84 -19.46
N ASN A 101 -20.28 -6.90 -20.43
CA ASN A 101 -21.40 -7.84 -20.39
C ASN A 101 -20.97 -9.30 -20.68
N GLU A 102 -19.76 -9.49 -21.21
CA GLU A 102 -19.24 -10.82 -21.53
C GLU A 102 -18.44 -11.46 -20.40
N PHE A 103 -18.08 -10.73 -19.35
CA PHE A 103 -17.21 -11.22 -18.28
C PHE A 103 -17.72 -12.51 -17.64
N GLY A 104 -19.03 -12.63 -17.41
CA GLY A 104 -19.62 -13.88 -16.93
C GLY A 104 -19.33 -15.06 -17.87
N ALA A 105 -19.53 -14.86 -19.17
CA ALA A 105 -19.26 -15.87 -20.19
C ALA A 105 -17.77 -16.17 -20.38
N TRP A 106 -16.88 -15.21 -20.13
CA TRP A 106 -15.43 -15.40 -20.21
C TRP A 106 -14.94 -16.48 -19.24
N PHE A 107 -15.48 -16.48 -18.03
CA PHE A 107 -15.01 -17.36 -16.95
C PHE A 107 -16.01 -18.47 -16.59
N GLY A 108 -17.10 -18.60 -17.35
CA GLY A 108 -18.14 -19.61 -17.10
C GLY A 108 -18.90 -19.37 -15.79
N LEU A 109 -19.12 -18.11 -15.43
CA LEU A 109 -19.80 -17.71 -14.21
C LEU A 109 -21.32 -17.74 -14.41
N ASN A 110 -22.05 -18.12 -13.36
CA ASN A 110 -23.51 -18.09 -13.35
C ASN A 110 -24.05 -16.66 -13.10
N ALA A 111 -25.37 -16.51 -13.08
CA ALA A 111 -26.05 -15.21 -12.93
C ALA A 111 -25.92 -14.58 -11.52
N ASP A 112 -25.41 -15.31 -10.52
CA ASP A 112 -25.14 -14.71 -9.20
C ASP A 112 -23.95 -13.76 -9.24
N TYR A 113 -23.09 -13.87 -10.27
CA TYR A 113 -21.96 -12.99 -10.46
C TYR A 113 -22.35 -11.73 -11.22
N THR A 114 -21.89 -10.59 -10.73
CA THR A 114 -22.06 -9.30 -11.42
C THR A 114 -20.76 -8.52 -11.41
N PHE A 115 -20.64 -7.56 -12.33
CA PHE A 115 -19.47 -6.70 -12.45
C PHE A 115 -19.94 -5.25 -12.51
N GLN A 116 -19.28 -4.38 -11.76
CA GLN A 116 -19.63 -2.95 -11.72
C GLN A 116 -18.40 -2.11 -12.04
N LEU A 117 -18.57 -1.15 -12.94
CA LEU A 117 -17.55 -0.16 -13.26
C LEU A 117 -17.33 0.73 -12.02
N ILE A 118 -16.10 0.82 -11.54
CA ILE A 118 -15.74 1.63 -10.37
C ILE A 118 -15.00 2.92 -10.74
N SER A 119 -14.21 2.88 -11.80
CA SER A 119 -13.46 4.05 -12.27
C SER A 119 -13.05 3.88 -13.72
N GLU A 120 -12.91 5.02 -14.39
CA GLU A 120 -12.24 5.12 -15.69
C GLU A 120 -11.19 6.20 -15.60
N LYS A 121 -10.00 5.92 -16.11
CA LYS A 121 -8.89 6.88 -16.15
C LYS A 121 -8.19 6.82 -17.50
N GLU A 122 -8.11 7.95 -18.18
CA GLU A 122 -7.27 8.10 -19.37
C GLU A 122 -5.83 8.45 -18.94
N ASP A 123 -4.85 7.82 -19.58
CA ASP A 123 -3.44 8.13 -19.40
C ASP A 123 -2.91 9.11 -20.47
N GLU A 124 -1.64 9.50 -20.34
CA GLU A 124 -0.98 10.44 -21.25
C GLU A 124 -0.86 9.88 -22.69
N LEU A 125 -0.98 8.57 -22.87
CA LEU A 125 -0.92 7.88 -24.16
C LEU A 125 -2.30 7.69 -24.82
N LYS A 126 -3.35 8.28 -24.23
CA LYS A 126 -4.76 8.16 -24.68
C LYS A 126 -5.30 6.74 -24.58
N ILE A 127 -4.82 5.98 -23.60
CA ILE A 127 -5.40 4.69 -23.22
C ILE A 127 -6.31 4.93 -22.01
N THR A 128 -7.57 4.55 -22.15
CA THR A 128 -8.56 4.55 -21.07
C THR A 128 -8.52 3.21 -20.35
N HIS A 129 -8.23 3.26 -19.05
CA HIS A 129 -8.27 2.12 -18.13
C HIS A 129 -9.63 2.11 -17.44
N SER A 130 -10.49 1.14 -17.76
CA SER A 130 -11.80 0.95 -17.11
C SER A 130 -11.71 -0.20 -16.10
N TYR A 131 -11.94 0.09 -14.81
CA TYR A 131 -11.82 -0.86 -13.70
C TYR A 131 -13.18 -1.37 -13.27
N TYR A 132 -13.31 -2.69 -13.15
CA TYR A 132 -14.56 -3.37 -12.76
C TYR A 132 -14.34 -4.25 -11.55
N HIS A 133 -15.12 -4.01 -10.49
CA HIS A 133 -15.19 -4.92 -9.35
C HIS A 133 -16.11 -6.11 -9.64
N GLN A 134 -15.71 -7.29 -9.20
CA GLN A 134 -16.55 -8.48 -9.22
C GLN A 134 -17.37 -8.59 -7.93
N TYR A 135 -18.61 -9.03 -8.07
CA TYR A 135 -19.54 -9.29 -6.97
C TYR A 135 -20.14 -10.69 -7.11
N TYR A 136 -20.49 -11.32 -6.00
CA TYR A 136 -21.30 -12.54 -5.94
C TYR A 136 -22.50 -12.32 -5.03
N LYS A 137 -23.72 -12.51 -5.56
CA LYS A 137 -25.00 -12.22 -4.87
C LYS A 137 -25.05 -10.82 -4.24
N GLY A 138 -24.42 -9.84 -4.88
CA GLY A 138 -24.35 -8.46 -4.43
C GLY A 138 -23.24 -8.13 -3.43
N PHE A 139 -22.48 -9.12 -2.94
CA PHE A 139 -21.30 -8.88 -2.09
C PHE A 139 -20.05 -8.69 -2.94
N LEU A 140 -19.28 -7.64 -2.64
CA LEU A 140 -18.00 -7.38 -3.29
C LEU A 140 -17.04 -8.54 -3.03
N ILE A 141 -16.33 -8.99 -4.05
CA ILE A 141 -15.23 -9.94 -3.90
C ILE A 141 -13.92 -9.16 -3.88
N GLU A 142 -13.33 -9.01 -2.70
CA GLU A 142 -12.13 -8.20 -2.49
C GLU A 142 -10.96 -8.70 -3.34
N GLY A 143 -10.26 -7.78 -4.00
CA GLY A 143 -9.11 -8.06 -4.87
C GLY A 143 -9.47 -8.60 -6.25
N SER A 144 -10.73 -8.93 -6.53
CA SER A 144 -11.16 -9.41 -7.85
C SER A 144 -11.56 -8.24 -8.74
N ILE A 145 -10.59 -7.76 -9.52
CA ILE A 145 -10.72 -6.59 -10.39
C ILE A 145 -10.40 -6.99 -11.82
N ILE A 146 -11.26 -6.62 -12.76
CA ILE A 146 -11.01 -6.67 -14.20
C ILE A 146 -10.70 -5.26 -14.70
N MET A 147 -9.61 -5.12 -15.43
CA MET A 147 -9.21 -3.88 -16.09
C MET A 147 -9.30 -4.03 -17.60
N LEU A 148 -10.03 -3.14 -18.26
CA LEU A 148 -10.05 -3.00 -19.71
C LEU A 148 -9.14 -1.85 -20.14
N HIS A 149 -8.34 -2.10 -21.17
CA HIS A 149 -7.50 -1.11 -21.84
C HIS A 149 -8.15 -0.73 -23.15
N SER A 150 -8.58 0.51 -23.28
CA SER A 150 -9.28 0.99 -24.47
C SER A 150 -8.53 2.14 -25.11
N LYS A 151 -8.37 2.11 -26.43
CA LYS A 151 -7.81 3.22 -27.22
C LYS A 151 -8.80 3.60 -28.31
N GLU A 152 -9.03 4.91 -28.49
CA GLU A 152 -10.01 5.42 -29.46
C GLU A 152 -11.43 4.82 -29.25
N GLY A 153 -11.79 4.52 -28.00
CA GLY A 153 -13.08 3.92 -27.62
C GLY A 153 -13.20 2.41 -27.84
N LEU A 154 -12.13 1.74 -28.31
CA LEU A 154 -12.10 0.31 -28.59
C LEU A 154 -11.21 -0.44 -27.60
N VAL A 155 -11.68 -1.58 -27.10
CA VAL A 155 -10.90 -2.41 -26.16
C VAL A 155 -9.78 -3.13 -26.92
N ASP A 156 -8.55 -2.85 -26.50
CA ASP A 156 -7.31 -3.42 -27.02
C ASP A 156 -6.83 -4.62 -26.21
N ALA A 157 -7.00 -4.57 -24.88
CA ALA A 157 -6.58 -5.61 -23.97
C ALA A 157 -7.48 -5.66 -22.72
N ALA A 158 -7.47 -6.79 -22.02
CA ALA A 158 -8.07 -6.95 -20.71
C ALA A 158 -7.15 -7.77 -19.80
N ASN A 159 -7.05 -7.42 -18.53
CA ASN A 159 -6.34 -8.22 -17.54
C ASN A 159 -6.94 -8.05 -16.16
N GLY A 160 -6.49 -8.87 -15.22
CA GLY A 160 -6.84 -8.69 -13.82
C GLY A 160 -6.94 -10.00 -13.08
N GLN A 161 -7.77 -10.00 -12.06
CA GLN A 161 -8.06 -11.15 -11.23
C GLN A 161 -9.57 -11.38 -11.14
N VAL A 162 -9.97 -12.63 -11.35
CA VAL A 162 -11.35 -13.09 -11.23
C VAL A 162 -11.44 -14.18 -10.17
N ALA A 163 -12.46 -14.12 -9.33
CA ALA A 163 -12.84 -15.18 -8.43
C ALA A 163 -13.75 -16.19 -9.14
N GLU A 164 -13.40 -17.46 -9.00
CA GLU A 164 -14.06 -18.56 -9.68
C GLU A 164 -14.42 -19.64 -8.64
N PHE A 165 -15.69 -19.71 -8.27
CA PHE A 165 -16.23 -20.79 -7.44
C PHE A 165 -17.64 -21.15 -7.92
N ALA A 166 -18.11 -22.36 -7.65
CA ALA A 166 -19.42 -22.80 -8.14
C ALA A 166 -20.56 -22.09 -7.39
N SER A 167 -20.46 -22.06 -6.06
CA SER A 167 -21.41 -21.45 -5.14
C SER A 167 -20.79 -21.33 -3.76
N MET A 168 -21.25 -20.37 -2.97
CA MET A 168 -20.94 -20.27 -1.55
C MET A 168 -22.14 -19.81 -0.74
N GLU A 169 -22.13 -20.10 0.56
CA GLU A 169 -23.11 -19.53 1.49
C GLU A 169 -22.82 -18.05 1.72
N THR A 170 -23.88 -17.24 1.74
CA THR A 170 -23.81 -15.79 1.98
C THR A 170 -24.67 -15.38 3.17
N GLN A 171 -24.88 -16.29 4.13
CA GLN A 171 -25.62 -16.01 5.35
C GLN A 171 -24.78 -15.14 6.28
N ILE A 172 -25.40 -14.08 6.79
CA ILE A 172 -24.84 -13.23 7.84
C ILE A 172 -25.52 -13.62 9.15
N VAL A 173 -24.76 -14.16 10.09
CA VAL A 173 -25.21 -14.47 11.47
C VAL A 173 -24.65 -13.45 12.44
N ILE A 174 -23.40 -13.03 12.23
CA ILE A 174 -22.72 -12.01 13.03
C ILE A 174 -23.09 -10.64 12.49
N SER A 175 -23.63 -9.78 13.34
CA SER A 175 -23.89 -8.38 13.02
C SER A 175 -22.59 -7.57 12.89
N LYS A 176 -22.66 -6.39 12.27
CA LYS A 176 -21.50 -5.49 12.14
C LYS A 176 -20.98 -5.02 13.51
N ASP A 177 -21.86 -4.80 14.48
CA ASP A 177 -21.48 -4.38 15.82
C ASP A 177 -20.82 -5.52 16.61
N GLU A 178 -21.32 -6.75 16.48
CA GLU A 178 -20.67 -7.94 17.05
C GLU A 178 -19.29 -8.15 16.44
N ALA A 179 -19.15 -8.04 15.11
CA ALA A 179 -17.87 -8.15 14.42
C ALA A 179 -16.87 -7.10 14.90
N LYS A 180 -17.33 -5.87 15.14
CA LYS A 180 -16.50 -4.80 15.69
C LYS A 180 -16.03 -5.09 17.11
N ASN A 181 -16.89 -5.63 17.97
CA ASN A 181 -16.52 -6.04 19.32
C ASN A 181 -15.53 -7.21 19.31
N ILE A 182 -15.73 -8.19 18.42
CA ILE A 182 -14.80 -9.31 18.20
C ILE A 182 -13.44 -8.77 17.76
N ALA A 183 -13.40 -7.86 16.79
CA ALA A 183 -12.16 -7.26 16.30
C ALA A 183 -11.42 -6.47 17.40
N LYS A 184 -12.13 -5.66 18.21
CA LYS A 184 -11.54 -4.94 19.34
C LYS A 184 -10.93 -5.90 20.37
N SER A 185 -11.66 -6.96 20.73
CA SER A 185 -11.20 -7.98 21.67
C SER A 185 -9.97 -8.72 21.13
N PHE A 186 -9.98 -9.13 19.86
CA PHE A 186 -8.86 -9.78 19.19
C PHE A 186 -7.60 -8.90 19.19
N SER A 187 -7.76 -7.61 18.86
CA SER A 187 -6.67 -6.63 18.83
C SER A 187 -6.24 -6.13 20.21
N LYS A 188 -6.94 -6.55 21.28
CA LYS A 188 -6.69 -6.14 22.68
C LYS A 188 -6.73 -4.61 22.86
N VAL A 189 -7.63 -3.94 22.14
CA VAL A 189 -7.84 -2.49 22.22
C VAL A 189 -9.07 -2.18 23.07
N THR A 190 -8.96 -1.21 23.96
CA THR A 190 -10.12 -0.65 24.69
C THR A 190 -10.73 0.50 23.90
N ASP A 191 -9.87 1.34 23.34
CA ASP A 191 -10.23 2.57 22.65
C ASP A 191 -9.71 2.55 21.20
N VAL A 192 -10.54 3.07 20.30
CA VAL A 192 -10.20 3.27 18.89
C VAL A 192 -10.09 4.76 18.61
N LEU A 193 -9.13 5.14 17.77
CA LEU A 193 -8.88 6.53 17.41
C LEU A 193 -10.00 7.10 16.55
N ASN A 194 -10.56 6.28 15.65
CA ASN A 194 -11.61 6.66 14.72
C ASN A 194 -12.61 5.52 14.55
N GLU A 195 -13.82 5.88 14.17
CA GLU A 195 -14.87 4.94 13.80
C GLU A 195 -14.97 4.84 12.28
N TYR A 196 -14.85 3.62 11.76
CA TYR A 196 -14.93 3.32 10.34
C TYR A 196 -16.15 2.44 10.06
N PRO A 197 -16.80 2.59 8.89
CA PRO A 197 -17.87 1.69 8.50
C PRO A 197 -17.35 0.27 8.36
N VAL A 198 -18.08 -0.70 8.91
CA VAL A 198 -17.79 -2.13 8.69
C VAL A 198 -18.29 -2.53 7.31
N GLU A 199 -17.38 -3.02 6.47
CA GLU A 199 -17.66 -3.52 5.13
C GLU A 199 -17.95 -5.03 5.20
N THR A 200 -19.01 -5.49 4.55
CA THR A 200 -19.31 -6.92 4.41
C THR A 200 -18.98 -7.35 2.99
N LEU A 201 -17.97 -8.21 2.84
CA LEU A 201 -17.41 -8.58 1.54
C LEU A 201 -16.94 -10.03 1.55
N ILE A 202 -16.69 -10.57 0.37
CA ILE A 202 -16.10 -11.89 0.19
C ILE A 202 -14.58 -11.70 0.07
N CYS A 203 -13.84 -12.33 0.97
CA CYS A 203 -12.38 -12.28 0.98
C CYS A 203 -11.79 -13.65 0.66
N ARG A 204 -10.54 -13.63 0.18
CA ARG A 204 -9.76 -14.84 -0.10
C ARG A 204 -8.98 -15.23 1.16
N VAL A 205 -9.12 -16.48 1.59
CA VAL A 205 -8.41 -17.05 2.74
C VAL A 205 -7.53 -18.22 2.29
N PRO A 206 -6.32 -18.42 2.85
CA PRO A 206 -5.52 -19.59 2.55
C PRO A 206 -6.23 -20.90 2.94
N SER A 207 -6.06 -21.95 2.14
CA SER A 207 -6.56 -23.28 2.43
C SER A 207 -5.58 -24.36 1.96
N GLU A 208 -5.80 -25.62 2.34
CA GLU A 208 -4.95 -26.74 1.94
C GLU A 208 -4.85 -26.90 0.41
N LYS A 209 -5.87 -26.45 -0.33
CA LYS A 209 -5.93 -26.48 -1.80
C LYS A 209 -5.48 -25.17 -2.45
N GLY A 210 -4.82 -24.30 -1.68
CA GLY A 210 -4.37 -22.97 -2.09
C GLY A 210 -5.15 -21.89 -1.36
N PHE A 211 -6.40 -21.67 -1.76
CA PHE A 211 -7.26 -20.66 -1.15
C PHE A 211 -8.74 -20.98 -1.32
N ASP A 212 -9.54 -20.44 -0.41
CA ASP A 212 -11.00 -20.45 -0.45
C ASP A 212 -11.54 -19.02 -0.34
N PHE A 213 -12.85 -18.87 -0.55
CA PHE A 213 -13.57 -17.60 -0.42
C PHE A 213 -14.54 -17.67 0.76
N VAL A 214 -14.52 -16.62 1.60
CA VAL A 214 -15.36 -16.52 2.80
C VAL A 214 -16.04 -15.16 2.85
N LEU A 215 -17.35 -15.15 3.15
CA LEU A 215 -18.08 -13.92 3.44
C LEU A 215 -17.69 -13.44 4.84
N ALA A 216 -17.16 -12.22 4.93
CA ALA A 216 -16.60 -11.67 6.14
C ALA A 216 -16.94 -10.19 6.31
N HIS A 217 -16.90 -9.75 7.57
CA HIS A 217 -16.87 -8.34 7.95
C HIS A 217 -15.42 -7.88 8.04
N LYS A 218 -15.06 -6.89 7.23
CA LYS A 218 -13.78 -6.17 7.31
C LYS A 218 -13.96 -4.99 8.27
N VAL A 219 -13.25 -5.04 9.38
CA VAL A 219 -13.29 -4.04 10.45
C VAL A 219 -11.91 -3.36 10.52
N ARG A 220 -11.87 -2.05 10.25
CA ARG A 220 -10.66 -1.26 10.47
C ARG A 220 -10.54 -0.87 11.94
N ILE A 221 -9.40 -1.17 12.55
CA ILE A 221 -9.06 -0.81 13.92
C ILE A 221 -7.78 0.01 13.89
N ASP A 222 -7.88 1.26 14.33
CA ASP A 222 -6.75 2.15 14.57
C ASP A 222 -6.75 2.48 16.07
N SER A 223 -5.66 2.22 16.78
CA SER A 223 -5.51 2.48 18.22
C SER A 223 -4.11 3.00 18.55
N SER A 224 -4.01 3.79 19.63
CA SER A 224 -2.74 4.25 20.19
C SER A 224 -2.25 3.40 21.34
N ASN A 225 -3.10 2.56 21.95
CA ASN A 225 -2.74 1.69 23.06
C ASN A 225 -3.52 0.35 23.01
N PRO A 226 -2.89 -0.74 22.53
CA PRO A 226 -1.60 -0.78 21.85
C PRO A 226 -1.60 0.04 20.56
N PHE A 227 -0.44 0.59 20.17
CA PHE A 227 -0.30 1.28 18.87
C PHE A 227 -0.43 0.26 17.73
N LEU A 228 -1.53 0.33 16.99
CA LEU A 228 -1.78 -0.50 15.82
C LEU A 228 -2.75 0.17 14.84
N MET A 229 -2.62 -0.18 13.57
CA MET A 229 -3.59 0.13 12.52
C MET A 229 -3.75 -1.14 11.70
N SER A 230 -4.97 -1.67 11.57
CA SER A 230 -5.19 -2.95 10.91
C SER A 230 -6.60 -3.11 10.35
N ASN A 231 -6.73 -3.95 9.33
CA ASN A 231 -8.01 -4.50 8.88
C ASN A 231 -8.16 -5.92 9.42
N VAL A 232 -9.09 -6.11 10.35
CA VAL A 232 -9.45 -7.41 10.92
C VAL A 232 -10.64 -7.97 10.16
N TYR A 233 -10.53 -9.22 9.70
CA TYR A 233 -11.57 -9.92 8.96
C TYR A 233 -12.24 -10.95 9.86
N VAL A 234 -13.54 -10.76 10.10
CA VAL A 234 -14.37 -11.63 10.95
C VAL A 234 -15.34 -12.38 10.06
N ASP A 235 -15.32 -13.71 10.10
CA ASP A 235 -16.26 -14.57 9.38
C ASP A 235 -17.71 -14.18 9.74
N ALA A 236 -18.52 -13.86 8.72
CA ALA A 236 -19.85 -13.31 8.90
C ALA A 236 -20.86 -14.33 9.47
N LYS A 237 -20.54 -15.63 9.46
CA LYS A 237 -21.38 -16.71 9.98
C LYS A 237 -20.92 -17.18 11.36
N THR A 238 -19.61 -17.35 11.55
CA THR A 238 -19.05 -18.00 12.75
C THR A 238 -18.47 -17.03 13.78
N GLY A 239 -18.15 -15.79 13.38
CA GLY A 239 -17.48 -14.82 14.25
C GLY A 239 -15.99 -15.11 14.46
N LYS A 240 -15.44 -16.12 13.79
CA LYS A 240 -14.00 -16.40 13.84
C LYS A 240 -13.23 -15.29 13.13
N VAL A 241 -12.15 -14.80 13.73
CA VAL A 241 -11.18 -13.95 13.03
C VAL A 241 -10.40 -14.83 12.05
N ILE A 242 -10.56 -14.55 10.75
CA ILE A 242 -9.99 -15.34 9.66
C ILE A 242 -8.76 -14.70 9.04
N ASN A 243 -8.59 -13.39 9.20
CA ASN A 243 -7.42 -12.66 8.74
C ASN A 243 -7.21 -11.37 9.53
N ASN A 244 -5.97 -10.89 9.58
CA ASN A 244 -5.61 -9.59 10.14
C ASN A 244 -4.48 -8.99 9.30
N ILE A 245 -4.75 -7.88 8.63
CA ILE A 245 -3.79 -7.19 7.77
C ILE A 245 -3.36 -5.91 8.47
N SER A 246 -2.07 -5.81 8.83
CA SER A 246 -1.48 -4.56 9.33
C SER A 246 -1.55 -3.48 8.24
N LEU A 247 -1.98 -2.29 8.63
CA LEU A 247 -1.91 -1.06 7.84
C LEU A 247 -0.69 -0.21 8.21
N ILE A 248 0.00 -0.57 9.30
CA ILE A 248 1.34 -0.06 9.57
C ILE A 248 2.27 -0.76 8.58
N THR A 249 2.80 0.02 7.65
CA THR A 249 3.87 -0.41 6.75
C THR A 249 5.20 -0.32 7.50
N ASP A 250 5.73 -1.47 7.91
CA ASP A 250 7.13 -1.56 8.31
C ASP A 250 8.01 -1.48 7.06
N ILE A 251 9.16 -0.84 7.22
CA ILE A 251 10.01 -0.45 6.09
C ILE A 251 11.42 -1.02 6.26
N ASP A 252 11.47 -2.19 6.93
CA ASP A 252 12.67 -3.00 7.03
C ASP A 252 13.28 -3.14 5.64
N THR A 253 14.46 -2.58 5.50
CA THR A 253 15.22 -2.46 4.26
C THR A 253 16.48 -3.30 4.42
N PRO A 254 16.71 -4.27 3.51
CA PRO A 254 17.99 -4.97 3.45
C PRO A 254 19.14 -3.96 3.37
N SER A 255 20.13 -4.14 4.22
CA SER A 255 21.27 -3.23 4.35
C SER A 255 22.54 -4.03 4.57
N THR A 256 23.69 -3.38 4.42
CA THR A 256 24.98 -4.01 4.76
C THR A 256 25.72 -3.17 5.79
N ALA A 257 26.54 -3.81 6.61
CA ALA A 257 27.39 -3.14 7.57
C ALA A 257 28.83 -3.62 7.44
N ASN A 258 29.78 -2.68 7.38
CA ASN A 258 31.20 -2.99 7.49
C ASN A 258 31.54 -3.21 8.96
N THR A 259 31.89 -4.45 9.31
CA THR A 259 32.27 -4.83 10.69
C THR A 259 33.79 -4.89 10.84
N LEU A 260 34.27 -4.69 12.08
CA LEU A 260 35.71 -4.66 12.36
C LEU A 260 36.41 -6.01 12.11
N TYR A 261 35.75 -7.13 12.44
CA TYR A 261 36.37 -8.46 12.44
C TYR A 261 35.76 -9.45 11.45
N SER A 262 34.54 -9.18 10.97
CA SER A 262 33.80 -10.12 10.12
C SER A 262 33.58 -9.57 8.71
N GLY A 263 34.26 -8.49 8.33
CA GLY A 263 34.07 -7.84 7.03
C GLY A 263 32.65 -7.29 6.85
N THR A 264 32.18 -7.22 5.61
CA THR A 264 30.83 -6.75 5.29
C THR A 264 29.78 -7.82 5.65
N GLN A 265 28.80 -7.45 6.46
CA GLN A 265 27.72 -8.32 6.93
C GLN A 265 26.37 -7.80 6.46
N ASN A 266 25.45 -8.70 6.15
CA ASN A 266 24.06 -8.33 5.85
C ASN A 266 23.33 -8.03 7.15
N ILE A 267 22.58 -6.94 7.16
CA ILE A 267 21.76 -6.48 8.28
C ILE A 267 20.40 -5.98 7.77
N THR A 268 19.48 -5.75 8.69
CA THR A 268 18.22 -5.05 8.42
C THR A 268 18.31 -3.66 9.03
N SER A 269 17.84 -2.65 8.31
CA SER A 269 17.66 -1.30 8.81
C SER A 269 16.26 -0.80 8.48
N ASP A 270 15.83 0.29 9.08
CA ASP A 270 14.55 0.92 8.81
C ASP A 270 14.79 2.18 7.95
N SER A 271 14.14 2.30 6.78
CA SER A 271 14.25 3.52 5.98
C SER A 271 13.20 4.59 6.37
N TYR A 272 13.54 5.85 6.19
CA TYR A 272 12.63 6.96 6.44
C TYR A 272 12.91 8.09 5.44
N ILE A 273 12.07 9.12 5.46
CA ILE A 273 12.28 10.29 4.60
C ILE A 273 13.61 10.95 4.99
N GLY A 274 14.62 10.79 4.13
CA GLY A 274 15.95 11.38 4.31
C GLY A 274 17.05 10.41 4.73
N GLY A 275 16.77 9.12 4.94
CA GLY A 275 17.84 8.15 5.22
C GLY A 275 17.36 6.81 5.77
N TYR A 276 18.23 6.21 6.57
CA TYR A 276 18.07 4.92 7.23
C TYR A 276 18.38 5.06 8.72
N ARG A 277 17.69 4.30 9.56
CA ARG A 277 17.86 4.16 11.00
C ARG A 277 18.26 2.73 11.29
N LEU A 278 19.19 2.53 12.21
CA LEU A 278 19.66 1.18 12.56
C LEU A 278 18.67 0.50 13.52
N ILE A 279 17.50 0.19 12.98
CA ILE A 279 16.38 -0.49 13.61
C ILE A 279 16.06 -1.75 12.80
N ASP A 280 15.88 -2.85 13.50
CA ASP A 280 15.41 -4.10 12.95
C ASP A 280 14.01 -4.37 13.52
N ASN A 281 12.96 -4.04 12.77
CA ASN A 281 11.58 -4.14 13.25
C ASN A 281 11.15 -5.60 13.44
N ALA A 282 11.69 -6.53 12.63
CA ALA A 282 11.44 -7.96 12.75
C ALA A 282 12.00 -8.55 14.06
N ARG A 283 13.25 -8.24 14.41
CA ARG A 283 13.93 -8.73 15.63
C ARG A 283 13.69 -7.86 16.86
N LYS A 284 13.05 -6.70 16.71
CA LYS A 284 12.81 -5.71 17.79
C LYS A 284 14.13 -5.21 18.40
N ILE A 285 15.09 -4.85 17.54
CA ILE A 285 16.39 -4.30 17.95
C ILE A 285 16.46 -2.84 17.49
N GLU A 286 16.83 -1.94 18.41
CA GLU A 286 17.07 -0.53 18.12
C GLU A 286 18.50 -0.17 18.54
N THR A 287 19.21 0.56 17.67
CA THR A 287 20.56 1.02 17.96
C THR A 287 20.60 2.54 18.05
N TYR A 288 21.14 3.04 19.16
CA TYR A 288 21.22 4.46 19.48
C TYR A 288 22.67 4.97 19.39
N ASP A 289 22.83 6.25 19.06
CA ASP A 289 24.12 6.93 19.11
C ASP A 289 24.50 7.22 20.57
N ALA A 290 25.58 6.60 21.02
CA ALA A 290 26.11 6.74 22.38
C ALA A 290 27.13 7.89 22.52
N THR A 291 27.34 8.73 21.50
CA THR A 291 28.34 9.82 21.52
C THR A 291 28.14 10.79 22.70
N LEU A 292 26.89 11.00 23.12
CA LEU A 292 26.52 11.86 24.24
C LEU A 292 25.95 11.07 25.43
N ALA A 293 26.16 9.76 25.49
CA ALA A 293 25.65 8.93 26.57
C ALA A 293 26.38 9.25 27.89
N ASP A 294 25.60 9.39 28.98
CA ASP A 294 26.14 9.53 30.32
C ASP A 294 26.22 8.15 30.98
N ILE A 295 27.44 7.61 31.09
CA ILE A 295 27.67 6.31 31.72
C ILE A 295 27.42 6.31 33.24
N SER A 296 27.25 7.48 33.86
CA SER A 296 27.01 7.61 35.29
C SER A 296 25.53 7.63 35.68
N SER A 297 24.61 7.73 34.72
CA SER A 297 23.17 7.65 34.96
C SER A 297 22.67 6.20 34.95
N VAL A 298 21.61 5.94 35.75
CA VAL A 298 20.89 4.64 35.73
C VAL A 298 20.24 4.38 34.37
N ASP A 299 19.92 5.45 33.64
CA ASP A 299 19.45 5.41 32.26
C ASP A 299 20.51 6.05 31.35
N ILE A 300 21.32 5.20 30.72
CA ILE A 300 22.52 5.59 29.96
C ILE A 300 22.13 6.36 28.67
N PHE A 301 20.91 6.16 28.19
CA PHE A 301 20.33 6.85 27.04
C PHE A 301 19.27 7.84 27.52
N THR A 302 19.68 9.06 27.84
CA THR A 302 18.77 10.12 28.27
C THR A 302 17.89 10.58 27.09
N THR A 303 16.91 11.46 27.34
CA THR A 303 15.98 12.02 26.33
C THR A 303 16.64 12.76 25.15
N THR A 304 17.98 12.81 25.11
CA THR A 304 18.80 13.37 24.04
C THR A 304 19.50 12.33 23.16
N SER A 305 19.40 11.03 23.46
CA SER A 305 20.01 9.99 22.62
C SER A 305 19.27 9.83 21.30
N SER A 306 19.90 10.24 20.21
CA SER A 306 19.36 10.08 18.87
C SER A 306 19.55 8.65 18.36
N LEU A 307 18.57 8.17 17.60
CA LEU A 307 18.72 6.94 16.81
C LEU A 307 19.93 7.06 15.89
N PHE A 308 20.66 5.96 15.71
CA PHE A 308 21.80 5.94 14.80
C PHE A 308 21.28 5.99 13.35
N THR A 309 21.63 7.05 12.60
CA THR A 309 21.11 7.29 11.24
C THR A 309 22.21 7.45 10.20
N THR A 310 21.87 7.21 8.93
CA THR A 310 22.73 7.39 7.77
C THR A 310 21.89 7.71 6.54
N THR A 311 22.49 8.31 5.51
CA THR A 311 21.82 8.53 4.22
C THR A 311 21.95 7.33 3.26
N SER A 312 22.69 6.29 3.65
CA SER A 312 23.03 5.13 2.82
C SER A 312 22.64 3.82 3.48
N ALA A 313 22.10 2.85 2.71
CA ALA A 313 21.84 1.49 3.19
C ALA A 313 23.11 0.67 3.49
N ASN A 314 24.29 1.25 3.26
CA ASN A 314 25.58 0.69 3.66
C ASN A 314 26.09 1.42 4.90
N TRP A 315 26.13 0.71 6.02
CA TRP A 315 26.51 1.20 7.33
C TRP A 315 28.01 1.01 7.56
N GLY A 316 28.67 2.09 8.00
CA GLY A 316 30.09 2.10 8.34
C GLY A 316 31.02 2.46 7.18
N SER A 317 32.06 3.22 7.50
CA SER A 317 33.19 3.51 6.62
C SER A 317 34.22 2.37 6.66
N PHE A 318 35.08 2.27 5.65
CA PHE A 318 36.25 1.41 5.75
C PHE A 318 37.17 1.92 6.87
N PRO A 319 37.69 1.04 7.75
CA PRO A 319 38.73 1.45 8.68
C PRO A 319 39.96 1.86 7.86
N TYR A 320 40.45 3.09 8.08
CA TYR A 320 41.69 3.57 7.50
C TYR A 320 42.69 3.82 8.62
N LEU A 321 43.96 3.54 8.35
CA LEU A 321 45.06 3.90 9.25
C LEU A 321 45.14 5.43 9.29
N THR A 322 44.81 6.03 10.43
CA THR A 322 44.83 7.50 10.60
C THR A 322 46.23 8.04 10.84
N SER A 323 47.08 7.25 11.48
CA SER A 323 48.50 7.55 11.65
C SER A 323 49.25 6.30 12.10
N PHE A 324 50.55 6.28 11.87
CA PHE A 324 51.46 5.35 12.54
C PHE A 324 52.79 6.05 12.81
N THR A 325 53.45 5.60 13.88
CA THR A 325 54.66 6.25 14.39
C THR A 325 55.76 5.22 14.57
N ILE A 326 56.94 5.53 14.03
CA ILE A 326 58.17 4.77 14.33
C ILE A 326 58.98 5.60 15.31
N SER A 327 59.06 5.11 16.56
CA SER A 327 59.75 5.79 17.65
C SER A 327 61.19 5.33 17.84
N THR A 328 61.60 4.17 17.34
CA THR A 328 63.00 3.71 17.43
C THR A 328 63.28 2.70 16.33
N ALA A 329 64.44 2.82 15.68
CA ALA A 329 65.01 1.79 14.80
C ALA A 329 66.40 1.41 15.32
N LEU A 330 66.57 0.16 15.76
CA LEU A 330 67.86 -0.31 16.29
C LEU A 330 68.80 -0.68 15.13
N GLN A 331 70.04 -0.21 15.20
CA GLN A 331 71.06 -0.52 14.21
C GLN A 331 71.81 -1.79 14.61
N ASN A 332 71.35 -2.95 14.15
CA ASN A 332 72.02 -4.24 14.36
C ASN A 332 72.60 -4.84 13.06
N TRP A 333 72.74 -4.03 12.01
CA TRP A 333 73.30 -4.46 10.73
C TRP A 333 74.82 -4.22 10.65
N TRP A 334 75.47 -5.08 9.87
CA TRP A 334 76.91 -5.31 9.77
C TRP A 334 77.67 -4.31 8.88
N TYR A 335 77.00 -3.24 8.42
CA TYR A 335 77.58 -2.18 7.61
C TYR A 335 77.37 -0.80 8.24
N THR A 336 78.37 0.08 8.05
CA THR A 336 78.42 1.47 8.54
C THR A 336 77.27 2.32 7.99
N ALA A 337 76.83 3.26 8.84
CA ALA A 337 75.77 4.25 8.71
C ALA A 337 75.19 4.53 7.31
N LEU A 338 73.86 4.54 7.29
CA LEU A 338 72.95 5.19 6.33
C LEU A 338 73.68 6.18 5.41
N SER A 339 73.81 5.85 4.12
CA SER A 339 74.69 6.56 3.17
C SER A 339 73.89 7.23 2.05
N ASP A 340 74.28 8.46 1.75
CA ASP A 340 73.45 9.54 1.18
C ASP A 340 73.18 9.46 -0.34
N THR A 341 72.53 8.38 -0.81
CA THR A 341 72.08 8.31 -2.22
C THR A 341 70.64 7.81 -2.44
N SER A 342 69.99 7.27 -1.41
CA SER A 342 68.56 6.90 -1.39
C SER A 342 68.08 6.90 0.06
N PRO A 343 66.78 7.12 0.40
CA PRO A 343 66.39 7.13 1.80
C PRO A 343 66.64 5.76 2.42
N ASP A 344 67.48 5.70 3.44
CA ASP A 344 67.88 4.44 4.06
C ASP A 344 66.73 3.77 4.84
N LEU A 345 65.68 4.53 5.14
CA LEU A 345 64.38 4.05 5.62
C LEU A 345 63.28 4.67 4.77
N TYR A 346 62.44 3.82 4.17
CA TYR A 346 61.24 4.23 3.46
C TYR A 346 60.10 3.25 3.75
N ILE A 347 58.87 3.71 3.57
CA ILE A 347 57.68 2.93 3.86
C ILE A 347 56.91 2.68 2.57
N ILE A 348 56.54 1.43 2.35
CA ILE A 348 55.60 1.01 1.31
C ILE A 348 54.37 0.46 2.02
N VAL A 349 53.20 1.05 1.72
CA VAL A 349 51.91 0.49 2.16
C VAL A 349 51.28 -0.23 0.99
N LYS A 350 50.78 -1.44 1.24
CA LYS A 350 50.06 -2.24 0.26
C LYS A 350 48.64 -2.51 0.74
N ASP A 351 47.71 -2.61 -0.20
CA ASP A 351 46.36 -3.09 0.10
C ASP A 351 46.32 -4.62 0.30
N ALA A 352 45.15 -5.15 0.65
CA ALA A 352 44.92 -6.58 0.87
C ALA A 352 45.18 -7.46 -0.38
N SER A 353 45.25 -6.86 -1.58
CA SER A 353 45.59 -7.54 -2.83
C SER A 353 47.10 -7.42 -3.16
N ASN A 354 47.92 -6.98 -2.20
CA ASN A 354 49.37 -6.79 -2.34
C ASN A 354 49.75 -5.67 -3.35
N LYS A 355 48.83 -4.77 -3.71
CA LYS A 355 49.11 -3.62 -4.58
C LYS A 355 49.61 -2.45 -3.74
N ILE A 356 50.66 -1.76 -4.21
CA ILE A 356 51.22 -0.59 -3.52
C ILE A 356 50.23 0.58 -3.61
N VAL A 357 49.80 1.09 -2.45
CA VAL A 357 48.91 2.26 -2.31
C VAL A 357 49.62 3.49 -1.75
N TYR A 358 50.80 3.33 -1.15
CA TYR A 358 51.70 4.41 -0.77
C TYR A 358 53.16 3.98 -0.93
N ASN A 359 54.02 4.87 -1.44
CA ASN A 359 55.44 4.61 -1.62
C ASN A 359 56.27 5.84 -1.20
N GLY A 360 56.86 5.77 -0.01
CA GLY A 360 57.70 6.81 0.57
C GLY A 360 59.14 6.83 0.07
N ARG A 361 59.53 6.00 -0.93
CA ARG A 361 60.91 5.89 -1.41
C ARG A 361 61.52 7.19 -1.94
N ASN A 362 60.69 8.18 -2.29
CA ASN A 362 61.15 9.49 -2.76
C ASN A 362 60.86 10.63 -1.76
N MET A 363 60.40 10.32 -0.55
CA MET A 363 60.02 11.30 0.47
C MET A 363 61.08 11.38 1.57
N TYR A 364 62.13 12.17 1.33
CA TYR A 364 63.22 12.35 2.29
C TYR A 364 62.76 13.13 3.52
N LYS A 365 62.95 12.56 4.72
CA LYS A 365 62.82 13.28 6.00
C LYS A 365 64.16 13.31 6.73
N ASN A 366 64.82 14.47 6.71
CA ASN A 366 65.97 14.90 7.53
C ASN A 366 67.18 13.96 7.69
N ASN A 367 67.32 12.86 6.93
CA ASN A 367 68.43 11.89 7.03
C ASN A 367 68.78 11.50 8.49
N THR A 368 67.79 11.49 9.40
CA THR A 368 67.99 11.24 10.83
C THR A 368 67.27 9.96 11.25
N ILE A 369 67.93 9.13 12.06
CA ILE A 369 67.31 7.93 12.64
C ILE A 369 66.24 8.36 13.67
N PRO A 370 65.01 7.83 13.61
CA PRO A 370 63.98 8.14 14.61
C PRO A 370 64.42 7.70 16.00
N THR A 371 64.30 8.61 16.97
CA THR A 371 64.50 8.33 18.40
C THR A 371 63.19 8.45 19.15
N SER A 372 63.14 7.92 20.38
CA SER A 372 61.96 8.02 21.22
C SER A 372 61.56 9.48 21.50
N THR A 373 62.53 10.40 21.45
CA THR A 373 62.34 11.84 21.61
C THR A 373 62.03 12.58 20.29
N ASN A 374 62.41 12.02 19.14
CA ASN A 374 62.17 12.59 17.81
C ASN A 374 61.66 11.49 16.84
N PRO A 375 60.39 11.09 16.95
CA PRO A 375 59.82 10.02 16.13
C PRO A 375 59.44 10.50 14.73
N ILE A 376 59.36 9.57 13.77
CA ILE A 376 58.76 9.83 12.46
C ILE A 376 57.25 9.58 12.55
N VAL A 377 56.47 10.62 12.30
CA VAL A 377 54.99 10.57 12.23
C VAL A 377 54.55 10.71 10.78
N ILE A 378 53.66 9.80 10.37
CA ILE A 378 52.97 9.83 9.09
C ILE A 378 51.48 9.92 9.38
N LEU A 379 50.87 10.97 8.84
CA LEU A 379 49.44 11.29 8.90
C LEU A 379 48.74 10.80 7.64
#